data_AF-A0A920V0D5-F1
#
_entry.id   AF-A0A920V0D5-F1
#
_cell.length_a   1.000
_cell.length_b   1.000
_cell.length_c   1.000
_cell.angle_alpha   90.00
_cell.angle_beta   90.00
_cell.angle_gamma   90.00
#
_symmetry.space_group_name_H-M   'P 1'
#
loop_
_entity.id
_entity.type
_entity.pdbx_description
1 polymer ?
#
loop_
_entity_poly.entity_id
_entity_poly.type
_entity_poly.pdbx_seq_one_letter_code
_entity_poly.pdbx_strand_id
1 'polypeptide(L)'
;MNSEHRATATAAWQAYNAMETTKRRHLDYLSALESREKRFNLAPNDAENSMLKRLLTDHDSQVSAFKAASNALRETDPAAFDALWVYIGEINKALAAFAPDHVH
;
A
#
# COMPACT_ATOMS: atom_id res chain seq x y z
N MET A 1 18.07 -0.53 -10.23
CA MET A 1 18.45 -1.69 -9.40
C MET A 1 19.03 -2.82 -10.26
N ASN A 2 20.16 -3.41 -9.88
CA ASN A 2 20.82 -4.51 -10.61
C ASN A 2 20.15 -5.88 -10.28
N SER A 3 20.62 -6.99 -10.87
CA SER A 3 20.03 -8.33 -10.67
C SER A 3 20.24 -8.90 -9.28
N GLU A 4 21.39 -8.64 -8.66
CA GLU A 4 21.75 -9.13 -7.33
C GLU A 4 20.90 -8.44 -6.24
N HIS A 5 20.85 -7.10 -6.25
CA HIS A 5 19.98 -6.34 -5.35
C HIS A 5 18.51 -6.70 -5.54
N ARG A 6 18.07 -6.98 -6.77
CA ARG A 6 16.70 -7.46 -7.03
C ARG A 6 16.40 -8.77 -6.30
N ALA A 7 17.32 -9.74 -6.36
CA ALA A 7 17.13 -11.02 -5.69
C ALA A 7 16.98 -10.82 -4.17
N THR A 8 17.92 -10.10 -3.56
CA THR A 8 17.92 -9.83 -2.10
C THR A 8 16.71 -8.99 -1.66
N ALA A 9 16.31 -8.00 -2.46
CA ALA A 9 15.19 -7.11 -2.14
C ALA A 9 13.80 -7.71 -2.42
N THR A 10 13.71 -8.93 -2.96
CA THR A 10 12.43 -9.52 -3.42
C THR A 10 11.36 -9.53 -2.33
N ALA A 11 11.71 -9.93 -1.10
CA ALA A 11 10.76 -10.01 0.00
C ALA A 11 10.21 -8.63 0.40
N ALA A 12 11.08 -7.63 0.55
CA ALA A 12 10.68 -6.26 0.86
C ALA A 12 9.86 -5.62 -0.28
N TRP A 13 10.23 -5.89 -1.53
CA TRP A 13 9.46 -5.46 -2.70
C TRP A 13 8.06 -6.08 -2.76
N GLN A 14 7.92 -7.37 -2.47
CA GLN A 14 6.61 -8.03 -2.42
C GLN A 14 5.74 -7.46 -1.29
N ALA A 15 6.33 -7.27 -0.10
CA ALA A 15 5.61 -6.68 1.03
C ALA A 15 5.18 -5.23 0.76
N TYR A 16 6.00 -4.44 0.08
CA TYR A 16 5.64 -3.10 -0.38
C TYR A 16 4.40 -3.12 -1.28
N ASN A 17 4.39 -3.97 -2.31
CA ASN A 17 3.25 -4.08 -3.23
C ASN A 17 1.97 -4.58 -2.54
N ALA A 18 2.11 -5.51 -1.60
CA ALA A 18 0.99 -5.98 -0.80
C ALA A 18 0.40 -4.84 0.06
N MET A 19 1.25 -4.04 0.70
CA MET A 19 0.85 -2.86 1.47
C MET A 19 0.13 -1.82 0.61
N GLU A 20 0.66 -1.48 -0.56
CA GLU A 20 0.02 -0.53 -1.48
C GLU A 20 -1.32 -1.06 -2.00
N THR A 21 -1.40 -2.36 -2.28
CA THR A 21 -2.64 -3.00 -2.73
C THR A 21 -3.73 -2.96 -1.66
N THR A 22 -3.39 -3.28 -0.40
CA THR A 22 -4.36 -3.25 0.70
C THR A 22 -4.76 -1.82 1.05
N LYS A 23 -3.82 -0.86 1.00
CA LYS A 23 -4.11 0.58 1.15
C LYS A 23 -5.15 1.04 0.14
N ARG A 24 -4.92 0.76 -1.15
CA ARG A 24 -5.85 1.13 -2.22
C ARG A 24 -7.23 0.51 -2.01
N ARG A 25 -7.32 -0.79 -1.71
CA ARG A 25 -8.61 -1.46 -1.44
C ARG A 25 -9.38 -0.80 -0.29
N HIS A 26 -8.70 -0.45 0.79
CA HIS A 26 -9.31 0.24 1.93
C HIS A 26 -9.82 1.63 1.53
N LEU A 27 -8.99 2.44 0.87
CA LEU A 27 -9.35 3.81 0.47
C LEU A 27 -10.46 3.84 -0.58
N ASP A 28 -10.43 2.96 -1.57
CA ASP A 28 -11.47 2.85 -2.60
C ASP A 28 -12.82 2.52 -1.96
N TYR A 29 -12.84 1.57 -1.01
CA TYR A 29 -14.07 1.19 -0.32
C TYR A 29 -14.60 2.31 0.57
N LEU A 30 -13.73 2.98 1.33
CA LEU A 30 -14.08 4.15 2.13
C LEU A 30 -14.68 5.26 1.27
N SER A 31 -14.02 5.60 0.16
CA SER A 31 -14.47 6.64 -0.77
C SER A 31 -15.84 6.30 -1.39
N ALA A 32 -16.10 5.02 -1.70
CA ALA A 32 -17.39 4.58 -2.19
C ALA A 32 -18.50 4.76 -1.15
N LEU A 33 -18.23 4.44 0.12
CA LEU A 33 -19.17 4.63 1.23
C LEU A 33 -19.47 6.12 1.44
N GLU A 34 -18.43 6.96 1.54
CA GLU A 34 -18.55 8.42 1.70
C GLU A 34 -19.32 9.05 0.53
N SER A 35 -19.03 8.62 -0.70
CA SER A 35 -19.73 9.10 -1.90
C SER A 35 -21.21 8.76 -1.87
N ARG A 36 -21.56 7.56 -1.40
CA ARG A 36 -22.96 7.14 -1.29
C ARG A 36 -23.68 7.92 -0.18
N GLU A 37 -23.03 8.12 0.96
CA GLU A 37 -23.57 8.93 2.05
C GLU A 37 -23.82 10.37 1.61
N LYS A 38 -22.83 11.02 0.97
CA LYS A 38 -22.97 12.39 0.44
C LYS A 38 -24.10 12.52 -0.59
N ARG A 39 -24.28 11.53 -1.49
CA ARG A 39 -25.24 11.61 -2.60
C ARG A 39 -26.67 11.21 -2.21
N PHE A 40 -26.82 10.28 -1.28
CA PHE A 40 -28.11 9.65 -0.97
C PHE A 40 -28.50 9.72 0.50
N ASN A 41 -27.67 10.31 1.36
CA ASN A 41 -27.84 10.33 2.82
C ASN A 41 -27.99 8.93 3.41
N LEU A 42 -27.27 7.95 2.82
CA LEU A 42 -27.28 6.55 3.23
C LEU A 42 -25.99 6.22 3.98
N ALA A 43 -26.06 6.26 5.31
CA ALA A 43 -24.97 5.85 6.17
C ALA A 43 -24.59 4.36 5.96
N PRO A 44 -23.31 3.98 6.15
CA PRO A 44 -22.90 2.58 6.10
C PRO A 44 -23.62 1.72 7.14
N ASN A 45 -24.04 0.52 6.73
CA ASN A 45 -24.61 -0.46 7.64
C ASN A 45 -23.52 -1.28 8.38
N ASP A 46 -23.93 -2.13 9.32
CA ASP A 46 -23.03 -2.92 10.15
C ASP A 46 -22.12 -3.86 9.34
N ALA A 47 -22.61 -4.44 8.25
CA ALA A 47 -21.82 -5.32 7.39
C ALA A 47 -20.73 -4.53 6.63
N GLU A 48 -21.06 -3.32 6.19
CA GLU A 48 -20.12 -2.43 5.49
C GLU A 48 -19.06 -1.87 6.43
N ASN A 49 -19.46 -1.45 7.64
CA ASN A 49 -18.52 -1.06 8.69
C ASN A 49 -17.59 -2.21 9.08
N SER A 50 -18.12 -3.43 9.16
CA SER A 50 -17.33 -4.63 9.44
C SER A 50 -16.34 -4.95 8.32
N MET A 51 -16.74 -4.79 7.05
CA MET A 51 -15.84 -4.96 5.91
C MET A 51 -14.74 -3.88 5.91
N LEU A 52 -15.08 -2.61 6.13
CA LEU A 52 -14.11 -1.53 6.19
C LEU A 52 -13.05 -1.79 7.27
N LYS A 53 -13.48 -2.20 8.47
CA LYS A 53 -12.58 -2.59 9.56
C LYS A 53 -11.66 -3.76 9.18
N ARG A 54 -12.18 -4.76 8.47
CA ARG A 54 -11.37 -5.89 7.98
C ARG A 54 -10.30 -5.42 6.99
N LEU A 55 -10.65 -4.58 6.03
CA LEU A 55 -9.70 -4.02 5.07
C LEU A 55 -8.60 -3.20 5.75
N LEU A 56 -8.96 -2.41 6.78
CA LEU A 56 -7.98 -1.68 7.58
C LEU A 56 -7.03 -2.63 8.34
N THR A 57 -7.58 -3.69 8.95
CA THR A 57 -6.79 -4.70 9.66
C THR A 57 -5.82 -5.44 8.72
N ASP A 58 -6.28 -5.76 7.51
CA ASP A 58 -5.45 -6.35 6.47
C ASP A 58 -4.32 -5.38 6.07
N HIS A 59 -4.61 -4.08 5.94
CA HIS A 59 -3.61 -3.06 5.67
C HIS A 59 -2.56 -2.96 6.78
N ASP A 60 -2.99 -2.87 8.05
CA ASP A 60 -2.08 -2.80 9.21
C ASP A 60 -1.13 -4.00 9.29
N SER A 61 -1.65 -5.19 8.94
CA SER A 61 -0.86 -6.42 8.85
C SER A 61 0.21 -6.32 7.76
N GLN A 62 -0.13 -5.78 6.57
CA GLN A 62 0.84 -5.60 5.49
C GLN A 62 1.85 -4.47 5.78
N VAL A 63 1.45 -3.39 6.46
CA VAL A 63 2.38 -2.35 6.94
C VAL A 63 3.41 -2.96 7.87
N SER A 64 2.97 -3.82 8.80
CA SER A 64 3.86 -4.52 9.74
C SER A 64 4.82 -5.48 9.01
N ALA A 65 4.32 -6.24 8.03
CA ALA A 65 5.13 -7.13 7.21
C ALA A 65 6.18 -6.37 6.38
N PHE A 66 5.79 -5.23 5.77
CA PHE A 66 6.72 -4.40 5.00
C PHE A 66 7.81 -3.78 5.89
N LYS A 67 7.46 -3.30 7.09
CA LYS A 67 8.43 -2.80 8.07
C LYS A 67 9.45 -3.89 8.44
N ALA A 68 8.97 -5.09 8.74
CA ALA A 68 9.83 -6.22 9.10
C ALA A 68 10.77 -6.60 7.94
N ALA A 69 10.24 -6.77 6.72
CA ALA A 69 11.03 -7.13 5.55
C ALA A 69 12.06 -6.04 5.18
N SER A 70 11.69 -4.76 5.30
CA SER A 70 12.58 -3.64 5.03
C SER A 70 13.72 -3.54 6.06
N ASN A 71 13.40 -3.78 7.35
CA ASN A 71 14.42 -3.81 8.40
C ASN A 71 15.40 -4.95 8.18
N ALA A 72 14.90 -6.16 7.90
CA ALA A 72 15.74 -7.31 7.58
C ALA A 72 16.64 -7.02 6.38
N LEU A 73 16.10 -6.47 5.29
CA LEU A 73 16.89 -6.11 4.10
C LEU A 73 18.00 -5.11 4.45
N ARG A 74 17.67 -4.06 5.22
CA ARG A 74 18.64 -3.05 5.64
C ARG A 74 19.78 -3.63 6.48
N GLU A 75 19.48 -4.62 7.32
CA GLU A 75 20.48 -5.28 8.16
C GLU A 75 21.36 -6.26 7.35
N THR A 76 20.77 -6.98 6.39
CA THR A 76 21.49 -8.00 5.61
C THR A 76 22.26 -7.42 4.42
N ASP A 77 21.70 -6.39 3.78
CA ASP A 77 22.23 -5.79 2.56
C ASP A 77 21.77 -4.31 2.44
N PRO A 78 22.50 -3.37 3.07
CA PRO A 78 22.20 -1.94 3.00
C PRO A 78 22.18 -1.40 1.56
N ALA A 79 23.01 -1.93 0.67
CA ALA A 79 23.07 -1.47 -0.72
C ALA A 79 21.83 -1.87 -1.52
N ALA A 80 21.32 -3.09 -1.29
CA ALA A 80 20.04 -3.51 -1.86
C ALA A 80 18.85 -2.74 -1.26
N PHE A 81 18.90 -2.41 0.03
CA PHE A 81 17.91 -1.54 0.67
C PHE A 81 17.84 -0.16 0.01
N ASP A 82 18.98 0.52 -0.14
CA ASP A 82 19.03 1.83 -0.80
C ASP A 82 18.55 1.76 -2.25
N ALA A 83 18.98 0.72 -2.99
CA ALA A 83 18.56 0.50 -4.36
C ALA A 83 17.05 0.25 -4.50
N LEU A 84 16.45 -0.45 -3.52
CA LEU A 84 15.00 -0.65 -3.47
C LEU A 84 14.25 0.66 -3.22
N TRP A 85 14.73 1.51 -2.30
CA TRP A 85 14.09 2.80 -2.03
C TRP A 85 14.13 3.76 -3.21
N VAL A 86 15.27 3.83 -3.91
CA VAL A 86 15.38 4.60 -5.16
C VAL A 86 14.35 4.09 -6.17
N TYR A 87 14.27 2.77 -6.36
CA TYR A 87 13.33 2.16 -7.30
C TYR A 87 11.86 2.40 -6.94
N ILE A 88 11.48 2.27 -5.66
CA ILE A 88 10.14 2.61 -5.17
C ILE A 88 9.82 4.08 -5.46
N GLY A 89 10.77 4.99 -5.20
CA GLY A 89 10.62 6.41 -5.49
C GLY A 89 10.39 6.71 -6.98
N GLU A 90 11.16 6.07 -7.86
CA GLU A 90 11.02 6.18 -9.32
C GLU A 90 9.65 5.71 -9.80
N ILE A 91 9.19 4.55 -9.34
CA ILE A 91 7.86 4.01 -9.67
C ILE A 91 6.76 4.95 -9.20
N ASN A 92 6.80 5.38 -7.94
CA ASN A 92 5.75 6.23 -7.39
C ASN A 92 5.67 7.57 -8.10
N LYS A 93 6.82 8.15 -8.46
CA LYS A 93 6.87 9.37 -9.27
C LYS A 93 6.28 9.16 -10.67
N ALA A 94 6.60 8.04 -11.31
CA ALA A 94 6.05 7.72 -12.63
C ALA A 94 4.53 7.47 -12.58
N LEU A 95 4.05 6.78 -11.56
CA LEU A 95 2.62 6.47 -11.39
C LEU A 95 1.80 7.69 -10.95
N ALA A 96 2.38 8.63 -10.20
CA ALA A 96 1.69 9.85 -9.78
C ALA A 96 1.15 10.68 -10.96
N ALA A 97 1.81 10.62 -12.12
CA ALA A 97 1.34 11.29 -13.34
C ALA A 97 0.03 10.71 -13.91
N PHE A 98 -0.37 9.51 -13.47
CA PHE A 98 -1.56 8.79 -13.92
C PHE A 98 -2.59 8.60 -12.79
N ALA A 99 -2.31 9.12 -11.59
CA ALA A 99 -3.28 9.06 -10.50
C ALA A 99 -4.48 9.93 -10.89
N PRO A 100 -5.72 9.40 -10.84
CA PRO A 100 -6.89 10.24 -11.05
C PRO A 100 -6.93 11.32 -9.98
N ASP A 101 -7.36 12.53 -10.35
CA ASP A 101 -7.72 13.57 -9.38
C ASP A 101 -8.84 13.00 -8.50
N HIS A 102 -8.47 12.45 -7.35
CA HIS A 102 -9.44 12.06 -6.34
C HIS A 102 -10.06 13.37 -5.84
N VAL A 103 -11.21 13.74 -6.41
CA VAL A 103 -12.02 14.88 -5.98
C VAL A 103 -12.31 14.71 -4.48
N HIS A 104 -11.69 15.57 -3.68
CA HIS A 104 -11.87 15.70 -2.23
C HIS A 104 -13.33 15.99 -1.85
#